data_AF-A0A7Y2ED74-F1
#
_entry.id   AF-A0A7Y2ED74-F1
#
_cell.length_a   1.000
_cell.length_b   1.000
_cell.length_c   1.000
_cell.angle_alpha   90.00
_cell.angle_beta   90.00
_cell.angle_gamma   90.00
#
_symmetry.space_group_name_H-M   'P 1'
#
loop_
_entity.id
_entity.type
_entity.pdbx_description
1 polymer ?
#
loop_
_entity_poly.entity_id
_entity_poly.type
_entity_poly.pdbx_seq_one_letter_code
_entity_poly.pdbx_strand_id
1 'polypeptide(L)'
;MATAQETPKVFGEADTTAIRIGEQIKYSIFVEADTTDQVIFPEGQTFSPLETVESFKTDTTRSGSRMMLQKMYALTQFDSGYYKLPVQRIDINGKGYFTDSLSIAVNTVPV
;
A
#
# COMPACT_ATOMS: atom_id res chain seq x y z
N MET A 1 -19.39 -27.82 -10.44
CA MET A 1 -19.71 -27.16 -9.15
C MET A 1 -18.90 -25.88 -9.13
N ALA A 2 -19.55 -24.72 -9.15
CA ALA A 2 -18.86 -23.44 -9.05
C ALA A 2 -18.47 -23.23 -7.59
N THR A 3 -17.19 -23.37 -7.27
CA THR A 3 -16.66 -22.91 -5.99
C THR A 3 -16.91 -21.41 -5.90
N ALA A 4 -17.61 -20.97 -4.85
CA ALA A 4 -17.78 -19.56 -4.58
C ALA A 4 -16.39 -18.97 -4.35
N GLN A 5 -15.92 -18.14 -5.28
CA GLN A 5 -14.66 -17.44 -5.12
C GLN A 5 -14.82 -16.46 -3.95
N GLU A 6 -14.11 -16.70 -2.85
CA GLU A 6 -14.12 -15.80 -1.70
C GLU A 6 -13.61 -14.42 -2.14
N THR A 7 -14.37 -13.39 -1.80
CA THR A 7 -14.04 -12.01 -2.15
C THR A 7 -12.63 -11.65 -1.70
N PRO A 8 -11.78 -11.11 -2.59
CA PRO A 8 -10.46 -10.64 -2.21
C PRO A 8 -10.53 -9.59 -1.10
N LYS A 9 -9.53 -9.60 -0.22
CA LYS A 9 -9.36 -8.57 0.81
C LYS A 9 -8.17 -7.69 0.44
N VAL A 10 -8.36 -6.38 0.54
CA VAL A 10 -7.34 -5.38 0.26
C VAL A 10 -7.31 -4.40 1.41
N PHE A 11 -6.12 -4.16 1.96
CA PHE A 11 -5.91 -3.15 2.99
C PHE A 11 -4.48 -2.62 2.92
N GLY A 12 -4.24 -1.45 3.50
CA GLY A 12 -2.93 -0.83 3.56
C GLY A 12 -2.58 -0.43 4.98
N GLU A 13 -1.30 -0.56 5.33
CA GLU A 13 -0.78 -0.24 6.65
C GLU A 13 0.53 0.53 6.52
N ALA A 14 0.76 1.48 7.42
CA ALA A 14 2.03 2.17 7.56
C ALA A 14 2.68 1.74 8.88
N ASP A 15 4.01 1.58 8.87
CA ASP A 15 4.78 1.30 10.09
C ASP A 15 4.69 2.43 11.12
N THR A 16 4.56 3.67 10.65
CA THR A 16 4.26 4.85 11.47
C THR A 16 3.37 5.84 10.72
N THR A 17 2.64 6.66 11.46
CA THR A 17 1.88 7.80 10.94
C THR A 17 2.49 9.16 11.33
N ALA A 18 3.65 9.15 11.97
CA ALA A 18 4.40 10.34 12.33
C ALA A 18 5.89 10.15 12.04
N ILE A 19 6.45 11.11 11.30
CA ILE A 19 7.87 11.17 10.94
C ILE A 19 8.40 12.60 11.10
N ARG A 20 9.70 12.79 10.97
CA ARG A 20 10.32 14.11 10.74
C ARG A 20 10.54 14.36 9.25
N ILE A 21 10.76 15.61 8.89
CA ILE A 21 11.17 16.00 7.53
C ILE A 21 12.32 15.11 7.04
N GLY A 22 12.16 14.49 5.87
CA GLY A 22 13.14 13.64 5.22
C GLY A 22 13.25 12.21 5.78
N GLU A 23 12.58 11.90 6.90
CA GLU A 23 12.44 10.51 7.35
C GLU A 23 11.48 9.74 6.43
N GLN A 24 11.55 8.41 6.49
CA GLN A 24 10.77 7.53 5.62
C GLN A 24 9.72 6.76 6.40
N ILE A 25 8.59 6.51 5.73
CA ILE A 25 7.52 5.61 6.17
C ILE A 25 7.56 4.39 5.27
N LYS A 26 7.37 3.20 5.85
CA LYS A 26 7.12 1.97 5.09
C LYS A 26 5.62 1.75 5.00
N TYR A 27 5.06 2.01 3.84
CA TYR A 27 3.66 1.71 3.54
C TYR A 27 3.56 0.37 2.84
N SER A 28 2.82 -0.57 3.42
CA SER A 28 2.57 -1.90 2.86
C SER A 28 1.11 -2.01 2.43
N ILE A 29 0.90 -2.47 1.20
CA ILE A 29 -0.41 -2.91 0.72
C ILE A 29 -0.46 -4.43 0.78
N PHE A 30 -1.51 -4.95 1.39
CA PHE A 30 -1.78 -6.38 1.50
C PHE A 30 -2.98 -6.76 0.64
N VAL A 31 -2.84 -7.86 -0.11
CA VAL A 31 -3.91 -8.42 -0.93
C VAL A 31 -4.02 -9.90 -0.66
N GLU A 32 -5.16 -10.30 -0.11
CA GLU A 32 -5.54 -11.71 0.04
C GLU A 32 -6.45 -12.11 -1.12
N ALA A 33 -6.01 -13.03 -1.98
CA ALA A 33 -6.71 -13.44 -3.20
C ALA A 33 -6.55 -14.94 -3.48
N ASP A 34 -7.30 -15.45 -4.45
CA ASP A 34 -7.08 -16.82 -4.94
C ASP A 34 -5.74 -16.88 -5.69
N THR A 35 -5.02 -18.00 -5.60
CA THR A 35 -3.75 -18.21 -6.32
C THR A 35 -3.84 -18.12 -7.84
N THR A 36 -5.05 -18.23 -8.40
CA THR A 36 -5.34 -18.08 -9.83
C THR A 36 -5.68 -16.64 -10.23
N ASP A 37 -5.84 -15.73 -9.27
CA ASP A 37 -6.18 -14.34 -9.53
C ASP A 37 -4.97 -13.54 -10.03
N GLN A 38 -5.21 -12.71 -11.04
CA GLN A 38 -4.26 -11.70 -11.49
C GLN A 38 -4.45 -10.44 -10.64
N VAL A 39 -3.40 -10.07 -9.89
CA VAL A 39 -3.35 -8.86 -9.06
C VAL A 39 -2.37 -7.85 -9.65
N ILE A 40 -2.84 -6.62 -9.84
CA ILE A 40 -2.07 -5.50 -10.38
C ILE A 40 -2.05 -4.39 -9.33
N PHE A 41 -0.83 -4.05 -8.87
CA PHE A 41 -0.57 -2.96 -7.95
C PHE A 41 -0.47 -1.62 -8.71
N PRO A 42 -0.72 -0.48 -8.03
CA PRO A 42 -0.59 0.83 -8.66
C PRO A 42 0.84 1.09 -9.13
N GLU A 43 0.94 1.71 -10.30
CA GLU A 43 2.19 2.17 -10.90
C GLU A 43 2.19 3.71 -11.01
N GLY A 44 3.39 4.30 -11.01
CA GLY A 44 3.58 5.75 -11.10
C GLY A 44 3.48 6.47 -9.75
N GLN A 45 3.24 7.79 -9.80
CA GLN A 45 3.23 8.67 -8.63
C GLN A 45 1.83 8.75 -8.01
N THR A 46 1.41 7.70 -7.31
CA THR A 46 0.05 7.59 -6.72
C THR A 46 -0.05 8.02 -5.26
N PHE A 47 1.08 8.42 -4.65
CA PHE A 47 1.17 8.74 -3.22
C PHE A 47 1.23 10.24 -2.91
N SER A 48 1.07 11.10 -3.92
CA SER A 48 1.05 12.56 -3.75
C SER A 48 0.06 12.98 -2.64
N PRO A 49 0.46 13.86 -1.72
CA PRO A 49 1.65 14.72 -1.73
C PRO A 49 2.93 14.12 -1.13
N LEU A 50 2.95 12.82 -0.80
CA LEU A 50 4.17 12.12 -0.38
C LEU A 50 4.97 11.65 -1.59
N GLU A 51 6.29 11.56 -1.42
CA GLU A 51 7.21 11.13 -2.47
C GLU A 51 7.64 9.68 -2.27
N THR A 52 7.59 8.89 -3.35
CA THR A 52 8.09 7.52 -3.36
C THR A 52 9.60 7.51 -3.49
N VAL A 53 10.29 7.02 -2.46
CA VAL A 53 11.75 6.78 -2.49
C VAL A 53 12.04 5.43 -3.13
N GLU A 54 11.29 4.40 -2.76
CA GLU A 54 11.51 3.03 -3.25
C GLU A 54 10.19 2.28 -3.37
N SER A 55 10.11 1.41 -4.39
CA SER A 55 9.04 0.44 -4.60
C SER A 55 9.65 -0.95 -4.54
N PHE A 56 9.44 -1.66 -3.44
CA PHE A 56 10.04 -2.96 -3.20
C PHE A 56 9.39 -4.03 -4.09
N LYS A 57 10.08 -5.16 -4.29
CA LYS A 57 9.47 -6.30 -4.98
C LYS A 57 8.26 -6.81 -4.19
N THR A 58 7.26 -7.33 -4.91
CA THR A 58 6.09 -7.92 -4.28
C THR A 58 6.47 -9.25 -3.65
N ASP A 59 6.23 -9.38 -2.35
CA ASP A 59 6.36 -10.65 -1.64
C ASP A 59 5.05 -11.44 -1.75
N THR A 60 5.16 -12.76 -1.86
CA THR A 60 4.01 -13.66 -2.04
C THR A 60 4.10 -14.84 -1.09
N THR A 61 3.09 -15.02 -0.24
CA THR A 61 2.94 -16.21 0.60
C THR A 61 1.72 -16.99 0.13
N ARG A 62 1.86 -18.29 -0.12
CA ARG A 62 0.77 -19.16 -0.59
C ARG A 62 0.31 -20.11 0.53
N SER A 63 -1.00 -20.32 0.64
CA SER A 63 -1.62 -21.27 1.56
C SER A 63 -2.80 -21.95 0.85
N GLY A 64 -2.57 -23.17 0.35
CA GLY A 64 -3.56 -23.89 -0.44
C GLY A 64 -3.95 -23.14 -1.71
N SER A 65 -5.24 -22.88 -1.89
CA SER A 65 -5.79 -22.10 -3.01
C SER A 65 -5.72 -20.58 -2.81
N ARG A 66 -5.23 -20.10 -1.66
CA ARG A 66 -5.13 -18.68 -1.33
C ARG A 66 -3.69 -18.19 -1.36
N MET A 67 -3.51 -16.91 -1.66
CA MET A 67 -2.23 -16.22 -1.53
C MET A 67 -2.40 -14.87 -0.84
N MET A 68 -1.38 -14.49 -0.08
CA MET A 68 -1.18 -13.15 0.45
C MET A 68 -0.04 -12.49 -0.33
N LEU A 69 -0.35 -11.38 -0.99
CA LEU A 69 0.63 -10.52 -1.64
C LEU A 69 0.89 -9.32 -0.75
N GLN A 70 2.16 -8.96 -0.58
CA GLN A 70 2.58 -7.74 0.09
C GLN A 70 3.40 -6.90 -0.87
N LYS A 71 2.98 -5.64 -1.08
CA LYS A 71 3.73 -4.66 -1.85
C LYS A 71 4.08 -3.50 -0.93
N MET A 72 5.37 -3.30 -0.68
CA MET A 72 5.88 -2.26 0.19
C MET A 72 6.44 -1.08 -0.61
N TYR A 73 6.29 0.11 -0.06
CA TYR A 73 6.82 1.36 -0.58
C TYR A 73 7.50 2.14 0.55
N ALA A 74 8.67 2.72 0.27
CA ALA A 74 9.29 3.72 1.13
C ALA A 74 8.83 5.11 0.67
N LEU A 75 8.17 5.85 1.55
CA LEU A 75 7.61 7.17 1.26
C LEU A 75 8.26 8.23 2.15
N THR A 76 8.44 9.46 1.67
CA THR A 76 9.00 10.57 2.45
C THR A 76 8.30 11.91 2.15
N GLN A 77 8.60 12.92 2.96
CA GLN A 77 8.20 14.30 2.73
C GLN A 77 9.27 15.27 3.28
N PHE A 78 9.52 16.37 2.56
CA PHE A 78 10.59 17.33 2.82
C PHE A 78 10.13 18.67 3.45
N ASP A 79 8.84 18.81 3.70
CA ASP A 79 8.16 19.93 4.35
C ASP A 79 7.38 19.42 5.57
N SER A 80 7.23 20.25 6.59
CA SER A 80 6.43 19.90 7.75
C SER A 80 4.94 20.11 7.48
N GLY A 81 4.09 19.23 8.00
CA GLY A 81 2.66 19.38 7.87
C GLY A 81 1.88 18.11 8.18
N TYR A 82 0.58 18.17 7.95
CA TYR A 82 -0.31 17.01 7.98
C TYR A 82 -0.72 16.66 6.56
N TYR A 83 -0.31 15.49 6.11
CA TYR A 83 -0.53 15.02 4.75
C TYR A 83 -1.48 13.84 4.75
N LYS A 84 -2.32 13.76 3.73
CA LYS A 84 -3.19 12.60 3.51
C LYS A 84 -2.50 11.67 2.52
N LEU A 85 -2.19 10.46 2.95
CA LEU A 85 -1.86 9.36 2.05
C LEU A 85 -3.17 8.93 1.36
N PRO A 86 -3.31 9.10 0.03
CA PRO A 86 -4.55 8.78 -0.66
C PRO A 86 -4.78 7.25 -0.72
N VAL A 87 -6.04 6.87 -0.90
CA VAL A 87 -6.42 5.48 -1.17
C VAL A 87 -5.72 4.98 -2.42
N GLN A 88 -5.28 3.72 -2.41
CA GLN A 88 -4.61 3.09 -3.53
C GLN A 88 -5.53 2.11 -4.22
N ARG A 89 -5.61 2.17 -5.55
CA ARG A 89 -6.40 1.25 -6.36
C ARG A 89 -5.58 0.00 -6.69
N ILE A 90 -6.13 -1.16 -6.37
CA ILE A 90 -5.62 -2.49 -6.74
C ILE A 90 -6.60 -3.12 -7.73
N ASP A 91 -6.13 -3.55 -8.89
CA ASP A 91 -6.96 -4.28 -9.85
C ASP A 91 -6.77 -5.79 -9.67
N ILE A 92 -7.86 -6.52 -9.42
CA ILE A 92 -7.90 -7.97 -9.26
C ILE A 92 -8.85 -8.53 -10.30
N ASN A 93 -8.33 -9.29 -11.27
CA ASN A 93 -9.07 -9.79 -12.45
C ASN A 93 -9.90 -8.70 -13.16
N GLY A 94 -9.33 -7.49 -13.29
CA GLY A 94 -9.99 -6.34 -13.94
C GLY A 94 -11.05 -5.63 -13.09
N LYS A 95 -11.24 -6.02 -11.83
CA LYS A 95 -12.09 -5.29 -10.87
C LYS A 95 -11.23 -4.50 -9.90
N GLY A 96 -11.55 -3.21 -9.73
CA GLY A 96 -10.86 -2.32 -8.80
C GLY A 96 -11.28 -2.52 -7.35
N TYR A 97 -10.30 -2.57 -6.46
CA TYR A 97 -10.39 -2.57 -5.00
C TYR A 97 -9.54 -1.41 -4.46
N PHE A 98 -9.85 -0.90 -3.28
CA PHE A 98 -9.17 0.27 -2.73
C PHE A 98 -8.68 0.00 -1.31
N THR A 99 -7.51 0.54 -0.98
CA THR A 99 -7.07 0.66 0.41
C THR A 99 -7.81 1.79 1.10
N ASP A 100 -7.62 1.90 2.42
CA ASP A 100 -7.98 3.10 3.15
C ASP A 100 -6.95 4.22 2.96
N SER A 101 -7.34 5.45 3.31
CA SER A 101 -6.44 6.60 3.37
C SER A 101 -5.88 6.76 4.77
N LEU A 102 -4.63 7.23 4.88
CA LEU A 102 -3.97 7.49 6.17
C LEU A 102 -3.63 8.98 6.32
N SER A 103 -3.62 9.47 7.55
CA SER A 103 -3.10 10.80 7.88
C SER A 103 -1.68 10.67 8.41
N ILE A 104 -0.76 11.40 7.80
CA ILE A 104 0.67 11.39 8.11
C ILE A 104 1.08 12.75 8.67
N ALA A 105 1.67 12.77 9.86
CA ALA A 105 2.26 13.96 10.45
C ALA A 105 3.76 14.02 10.15
N VAL A 106 4.21 15.13 9.56
CA VAL A 106 5.63 15.40 9.28
C VAL A 106 6.07 16.56 10.15
N ASN A 107 6.95 16.27 11.10
CA ASN A 107 7.40 17.21 12.11
C ASN A 107 8.72 17.86 11.71
N THR A 108 8.96 19.10 12.15
CA THR A 108 10.24 19.77 11.97
C THR A 108 11.34 19.09 12.80
N VAL A 109 12.59 19.19 12.34
CA VAL A 109 13.75 18.83 13.15
C VAL A 109 14.11 20.04 14.01
N PRO A 110 14.18 19.92 15.36
CA PRO A 110 14.65 21.01 16.21
C PRO A 110 16.10 21.35 15.85
N VAL A 111 16.38 22.65 15.75
CA VAL A 111 17.73 23.20 15.52
C VAL A 111 18.50 23.39 16.82
#